data_AF-A0A3B8KUS2-F1
#
_entry.id   AF-A0A3B8KUS2-F1
#
_cell.length_a   1.000
_cell.length_b   1.000
_cell.length_c   1.000
_cell.angle_alpha   90.00
_cell.angle_beta   90.00
_cell.angle_gamma   90.00
#
_symmetry.space_group_name_H-M   'P 1'
#
loop_
_entity.id
_entity.type
_entity.pdbx_description
1 polymer ?
#
loop_
_entity_poly.entity_id
_entity_poly.type
_entity_poly.pdbx_seq_one_letter_code
_entity_poly.pdbx_strand_id
1 'polypeptide(L)'
;MPVSTDRVILSAGNTDNPAGMPHRLNPGWRHSMTPTLFLLAGLGIGLERPDVEFQVFQFPANQIPRIDGDTSDWSIVPNSYSIGTKQLRETVTGIGDKHDAKNLDVTVKVGWVKGLNQLYFLYEAHDNYWDFAQPGLHNDIFELVVDGDLSGGPFIRQMHPNKELQTRLDTHFLFHGVHAQNYHIFTPAVDKDWTMVWGCQP
;
A
#
# COMPACT_ATOMS: atom_id res chain seq x y z
N MET A 1 16.35 6.59 20.19
CA MET A 1 17.05 6.16 18.95
C MET A 1 16.05 6.33 17.82
N PRO A 2 16.44 6.54 16.54
CA PRO A 2 15.44 6.66 15.49
C PRO A 2 14.75 5.30 15.34
N VAL A 3 13.42 5.30 15.42
CA VAL A 3 12.56 4.12 15.27
C VAL A 3 12.53 3.76 13.78
N SER A 4 12.71 2.49 13.44
CA SER A 4 12.48 2.03 12.06
C SER A 4 10.98 2.05 11.82
N THR A 5 10.50 2.84 10.87
CA THR A 5 9.10 2.81 10.45
C THR A 5 9.06 2.22 9.05
N ASP A 6 8.56 0.99 8.95
CA ASP A 6 8.37 0.34 7.67
C ASP A 6 7.10 0.89 7.03
N ARG A 7 7.25 1.60 5.91
CA ARG A 7 6.13 2.14 5.13
C ARG A 7 5.94 1.35 3.86
N VAL A 8 4.75 0.77 3.69
CA VAL A 8 4.30 0.24 2.40
C VAL A 8 3.18 1.14 1.88
N ILE A 9 3.50 1.89 0.83
CA ILE A 9 2.55 2.73 0.09
C ILE A 9 2.06 1.92 -1.10
N LEU A 10 0.78 1.58 -1.11
CA LEU A 10 0.14 0.92 -2.24
C LEU A 10 -0.80 1.90 -2.93
N SER A 11 -0.51 2.11 -4.21
CA SER A 11 -1.39 2.78 -5.16
C SER A 11 -2.11 1.68 -5.94
N ALA A 12 -3.43 1.60 -5.80
CA ALA A 12 -4.23 0.61 -6.52
C ALA A 12 -4.89 1.26 -7.75
N GLY A 13 -4.46 0.88 -8.95
CA GLY A 13 -5.17 1.17 -10.19
C GLY A 13 -6.15 0.03 -10.51
N ASN A 14 -7.43 0.34 -10.70
CA ASN A 14 -8.43 -0.65 -11.13
C ASN A 14 -8.13 -1.09 -12.58
N THR A 15 -7.67 -2.33 -12.77
CA THR A 15 -7.53 -2.93 -14.11
C THR A 15 -8.58 -4.01 -14.30
N ASP A 16 -9.82 -3.58 -14.56
CA ASP A 16 -10.84 -4.47 -15.09
C ASP A 16 -10.42 -4.92 -16.50
N ASN A 17 -9.86 -6.13 -16.62
CA ASN A 17 -9.52 -6.76 -17.90
C ASN A 17 -10.50 -7.90 -18.21
N PRO A 18 -11.56 -7.71 -19.03
CA PRO A 18 -12.42 -8.79 -19.46
C PRO A 18 -11.91 -9.36 -20.79
N ALA A 19 -10.88 -10.20 -20.76
CA ALA A 19 -10.49 -11.01 -21.91
C ALA A 19 -11.18 -12.38 -21.83
N GLY A 20 -12.29 -12.57 -22.56
CA GLY A 20 -12.92 -13.88 -22.66
C GLY A 20 -14.22 -13.97 -23.47
N MET A 21 -14.11 -13.99 -24.81
CA MET A 21 -14.71 -14.97 -25.74
C MET A 21 -15.04 -14.38 -27.13
N PRO A 22 -14.76 -15.10 -28.23
CA PRO A 22 -15.10 -14.68 -29.58
C PRO A 22 -16.40 -15.33 -30.07
N HIS A 23 -17.34 -14.52 -30.59
CA HIS A 23 -18.37 -15.00 -31.50
C HIS A 23 -18.26 -14.31 -32.86
N ARG A 24 -18.07 -15.15 -33.88
CA ARG A 24 -18.07 -14.79 -35.31
C ARG A 24 -19.43 -14.21 -35.72
N LEU A 25 -19.42 -13.10 -36.45
CA LEU A 25 -20.30 -12.86 -37.61
C LEU A 25 -19.52 -12.04 -38.66
N ASN A 26 -19.68 -12.41 -39.93
CA ASN A 26 -19.04 -11.84 -41.12
C ASN A 26 -20.16 -11.19 -41.99
N PRO A 27 -19.86 -10.47 -43.09
CA PRO A 27 -19.48 -9.05 -43.16
C PRO A 27 -20.53 -8.19 -43.88
N GLY A 28 -20.58 -6.88 -43.59
CA GLY A 28 -21.42 -5.92 -44.33
C GLY A 28 -20.77 -4.54 -44.35
N TRP A 29 -20.44 -4.07 -45.56
CA TRP A 29 -19.81 -2.78 -45.83
C TRP A 29 -20.45 -1.61 -45.09
N ARG A 30 -19.62 -0.78 -44.44
CA ARG A 30 -19.74 0.68 -44.36
C ARG A 30 -18.43 1.29 -43.85
N HIS A 31 -17.90 2.22 -44.64
CA HIS A 31 -16.86 3.23 -44.38
C HIS A 31 -16.15 3.15 -43.03
N SER A 32 -14.91 2.65 -43.03
CA SER A 32 -14.00 2.73 -41.89
C SER A 32 -13.47 4.15 -41.75
N MET A 33 -14.10 4.95 -40.88
CA MET A 33 -13.40 6.03 -40.21
C MET A 33 -12.52 5.37 -39.16
N THR A 34 -11.21 5.40 -39.34
CA THR A 34 -10.23 4.99 -38.34
C THR A 34 -10.45 5.86 -37.10
N PRO A 35 -10.93 5.34 -35.95
CA PRO A 35 -10.81 6.07 -34.72
C PRO A 35 -9.36 5.86 -34.29
N THR A 36 -8.52 6.86 -34.53
CA THR A 36 -7.24 6.96 -33.82
C THR A 36 -7.59 7.06 -32.34
N LEU A 37 -7.58 5.91 -31.67
CA LEU A 37 -7.70 5.78 -30.23
C LEU A 37 -6.45 6.45 -29.65
N PHE A 38 -6.54 7.73 -29.35
CA PHE A 38 -5.60 8.37 -28.44
C PHE A 38 -5.79 7.72 -27.08
N LEU A 39 -5.00 6.69 -26.77
CA LEU A 39 -4.72 6.34 -25.39
C LEU A 39 -4.00 7.57 -24.80
N LEU A 40 -4.75 8.46 -24.15
CA LEU A 40 -4.17 9.27 -23.11
C LEU A 40 -3.75 8.31 -22.00
N ALA A 41 -2.47 7.94 -21.98
CA ALA A 41 -1.80 7.55 -20.75
C ALA A 41 -1.73 8.82 -19.88
N GLY A 42 -2.86 9.14 -19.25
CA GLY A 42 -3.05 10.35 -18.46
C GLY A 42 -2.98 10.05 -16.98
N LEU A 43 -2.05 10.73 -16.30
CA LEU A 43 -2.03 11.10 -14.88
C LEU A 43 -1.46 10.06 -13.89
N GLY A 44 -0.15 9.86 -13.92
CA GLY A 44 0.61 9.37 -12.75
C GLY A 44 0.93 10.48 -11.74
N ILE A 45 0.00 11.42 -11.50
CA ILE A 45 0.20 12.53 -10.56
C ILE A 45 -0.15 12.01 -9.17
N GLY A 46 0.83 11.49 -8.43
CA GLY A 46 0.62 10.98 -7.06
C GLY A 46 1.44 9.73 -6.73
N LEU A 47 1.98 9.05 -7.75
CA LEU A 47 2.82 7.88 -7.55
C LEU A 47 4.18 8.27 -6.93
N GLU A 48 4.43 7.81 -5.70
CA GLU A 48 5.76 7.91 -5.07
C GLU A 48 6.82 7.12 -5.85
N ARG A 49 6.39 6.00 -6.46
CA ARG A 49 7.26 5.12 -7.25
C ARG A 49 6.63 4.76 -8.60
N PRO A 50 6.71 5.66 -9.59
CA PRO A 50 6.08 5.44 -10.90
C PRO A 50 6.80 4.41 -11.77
N ASP A 51 8.00 3.96 -11.37
CA ASP A 51 8.85 3.03 -12.10
C ASP A 51 8.58 1.55 -11.78
N VAL A 52 7.67 1.27 -10.85
CA VAL A 52 7.35 -0.08 -10.41
C VAL A 52 5.85 -0.27 -10.19
N GLU A 53 5.37 -1.47 -10.47
CA GLU A 53 4.04 -1.91 -10.09
C GLU A 53 4.17 -3.18 -9.24
N PHE A 54 3.41 -3.22 -8.15
CA PHE A 54 3.34 -4.39 -7.27
C PHE A 54 2.04 -5.13 -7.52
N GLN A 55 2.13 -6.46 -7.56
CA GLN A 55 0.96 -7.29 -7.82
C GLN A 55 0.17 -7.52 -6.52
N VAL A 56 -1.16 -7.46 -6.63
CA VAL A 56 -2.09 -7.79 -5.54
C VAL A 56 -2.89 -9.02 -5.94
N PHE A 57 -2.88 -10.06 -5.10
CA PHE A 57 -3.47 -11.35 -5.43
C PHE A 57 -4.99 -11.35 -5.21
N GLN A 58 -5.78 -11.75 -6.21
CA GLN A 58 -7.22 -11.96 -6.03
C GLN A 58 -7.49 -13.37 -5.50
N PHE A 59 -7.83 -13.49 -4.22
CA PHE A 59 -8.25 -14.74 -3.60
C PHE A 59 -9.63 -15.19 -4.14
N PRO A 60 -9.85 -16.51 -4.30
CA PRO A 60 -11.19 -17.01 -4.58
C PRO A 60 -12.06 -16.89 -3.32
N ALA A 61 -13.38 -16.69 -3.51
CA ALA A 61 -14.31 -16.43 -2.41
C ALA A 61 -14.41 -17.56 -1.36
N ASN A 62 -13.92 -18.76 -1.67
CA ASN A 62 -13.87 -19.91 -0.76
C ASN A 62 -12.49 -20.14 -0.12
N GLN A 63 -11.52 -19.25 -0.33
CA GLN A 63 -10.18 -19.29 0.29
C GLN A 63 -9.80 -17.89 0.79
N ILE A 64 -10.72 -17.24 1.48
CA ILE A 64 -10.49 -15.94 2.10
C ILE A 64 -9.45 -16.12 3.22
N PRO A 65 -8.33 -15.36 3.23
CA PRO A 65 -7.33 -15.47 4.29
C PRO A 65 -7.90 -15.13 5.65
N ARG A 66 -7.50 -15.90 6.68
CA ARG A 66 -7.87 -15.64 8.06
C ARG A 66 -6.89 -14.66 8.72
N ILE A 67 -7.37 -13.93 9.72
CA ILE A 67 -6.57 -13.00 10.53
C ILE A 67 -6.23 -13.69 11.86
N ASP A 68 -5.42 -14.75 11.79
CA ASP A 68 -5.04 -15.58 12.94
C ASP A 68 -3.51 -15.80 13.06
N GLY A 69 -2.72 -15.23 12.14
CA GLY A 69 -1.27 -15.38 12.09
C GLY A 69 -0.78 -16.68 11.45
N ASP A 70 -1.67 -17.57 11.02
CA ASP A 70 -1.29 -18.75 10.22
C ASP A 70 -1.11 -18.35 8.75
N THR A 71 0.07 -18.62 8.20
CA THR A 71 0.41 -18.23 6.82
C THR A 71 -0.05 -19.24 5.77
N SER A 72 -0.62 -20.39 6.17
CA SER A 72 -1.00 -21.48 5.27
C SER A 72 -2.00 -21.08 4.18
N ASP A 73 -2.92 -20.16 4.48
CA ASP A 73 -3.91 -19.62 3.52
C ASP A 73 -3.23 -18.90 2.33
N TRP A 74 -2.00 -18.40 2.53
CA TRP A 74 -1.21 -17.68 1.51
C TRP A 74 -0.33 -18.60 0.65
N SER A 75 -0.33 -19.91 0.88
CA SER A 75 0.48 -20.88 0.13
C SER A 75 0.16 -20.92 -1.37
N ILE A 76 -1.05 -20.52 -1.76
CA ILE A 76 -1.47 -20.40 -3.16
C ILE A 76 -0.87 -19.18 -3.87
N VAL A 77 -0.37 -18.19 -3.12
CA VAL A 77 0.12 -16.92 -3.64
C VAL A 77 1.60 -17.05 -4.05
N PRO A 78 1.93 -16.93 -5.36
CA PRO A 78 3.30 -17.11 -5.84
C PRO A 78 4.26 -16.08 -5.24
N ASN A 79 5.55 -16.45 -5.10
CA ASN A 79 6.58 -15.56 -4.58
C ASN A 79 6.80 -14.28 -5.41
N SER A 80 6.33 -14.24 -6.66
CA SER A 80 6.36 -13.01 -7.47
C SER A 80 5.46 -11.88 -6.95
N TYR A 81 4.56 -12.18 -6.02
CA TYR A 81 3.70 -11.21 -5.33
C TYR A 81 4.34 -10.69 -4.03
N SER A 82 5.49 -11.22 -3.63
CA SER A 82 6.21 -10.76 -2.45
C SER A 82 6.90 -9.43 -2.71
N ILE A 83 6.69 -8.48 -1.81
CA ILE A 83 7.43 -7.22 -1.70
C ILE A 83 8.42 -7.39 -0.56
N GLY A 84 9.70 -7.57 -0.88
CA GLY A 84 10.74 -7.78 0.13
C GLY A 84 11.46 -6.49 0.54
N THR A 85 12.30 -6.55 1.58
CA THR A 85 13.13 -5.43 2.07
C THR A 85 13.90 -4.69 0.98
N LYS A 86 14.42 -5.40 -0.03
CA LYS A 86 15.15 -4.77 -1.16
C LYS A 86 14.29 -3.85 -2.03
N GLN A 87 12.96 -3.99 -1.92
CA GLN A 87 11.99 -3.14 -2.59
C GLN A 87 11.45 -2.05 -1.66
N LEU A 88 11.83 -2.02 -0.38
CA LEU A 88 11.48 -0.95 0.55
C LEU A 88 12.53 0.17 0.51
N ARG A 89 12.10 1.40 0.77
CA ARG A 89 12.96 2.59 0.78
C ARG A 89 13.15 3.09 2.20
N GLU A 90 14.39 3.38 2.56
CA GLU A 90 14.70 4.06 3.81
C GLU A 90 14.50 5.57 3.63
N THR A 91 13.76 6.22 4.53
CA THR A 91 13.35 7.63 4.38
C THR A 91 13.67 8.52 5.57
N VAL A 92 14.24 7.99 6.67
CA VAL A 92 14.34 8.71 7.96
C VAL A 92 15.76 8.79 8.49
N THR A 93 16.46 7.66 8.56
CA THR A 93 17.79 7.51 9.18
C THR A 93 18.94 7.89 8.24
N GLY A 94 18.69 7.96 6.94
CA GLY A 94 19.66 8.43 5.95
C GLY A 94 20.72 7.39 5.57
N ILE A 95 20.48 6.11 5.87
CA ILE A 95 21.36 5.01 5.42
C ILE A 95 21.16 4.64 3.94
N GLY A 96 20.11 5.21 3.31
CA GLY A 96 19.67 4.85 1.97
C GLY A 96 19.16 3.40 1.92
N ASP A 97 19.16 2.78 0.74
CA ASP A 97 18.63 1.41 0.57
C ASP A 97 19.60 0.30 1.01
N LYS A 98 20.56 0.62 1.89
CA LYS A 98 21.56 -0.32 2.40
C LYS A 98 21.00 -1.07 3.61
N HIS A 99 19.95 -1.85 3.37
CA HIS A 99 19.30 -2.65 4.40
C HIS A 99 20.19 -3.82 4.83
N ASP A 100 20.33 -4.03 6.15
CA ASP A 100 20.94 -5.24 6.71
C ASP A 100 19.83 -6.22 7.13
N ALA A 101 19.67 -7.30 6.36
CA ALA A 101 18.68 -8.33 6.63
C ALA A 101 18.91 -9.08 7.97
N LYS A 102 20.10 -8.97 8.58
CA LYS A 102 20.34 -9.47 9.94
C LYS A 102 19.78 -8.55 11.01
N ASN A 103 19.56 -7.29 10.66
CA ASN A 103 18.92 -6.31 11.52
C ASN A 103 17.41 -6.39 11.33
N LEU A 104 16.93 -6.11 10.12
CA LEU A 104 15.52 -6.14 9.76
C LEU A 104 15.33 -6.76 8.37
N ASP A 105 14.53 -7.82 8.29
CA ASP A 105 14.13 -8.46 7.03
C ASP A 105 12.62 -8.66 7.00
N VAL A 106 11.99 -8.15 5.95
CA VAL A 106 10.54 -7.98 5.84
C VAL A 106 10.09 -8.51 4.50
N THR A 107 8.96 -9.20 4.50
CA THR A 107 8.22 -9.56 3.30
C THR A 107 6.76 -9.22 3.47
N VAL A 108 6.18 -8.58 2.46
CA VAL A 108 4.75 -8.27 2.39
C VAL A 108 4.12 -8.94 1.17
N LYS A 109 2.97 -9.57 1.37
CA LYS A 109 2.06 -9.95 0.29
C LYS A 109 0.72 -9.27 0.52
N VAL A 110 0.05 -8.92 -0.58
CA VAL A 110 -1.24 -8.22 -0.54
C VAL A 110 -2.24 -9.02 -1.35
N GLY A 111 -3.45 -9.13 -0.84
CA GLY A 111 -4.55 -9.76 -1.55
C GLY A 111 -5.89 -9.08 -1.34
N TRP A 112 -6.86 -9.47 -2.14
CA TRP A 112 -8.24 -8.99 -2.08
C TRP A 112 -9.19 -10.10 -2.53
N VAL A 113 -10.48 -9.93 -2.27
CA VAL A 113 -11.51 -10.88 -2.68
C VAL A 113 -12.57 -10.13 -3.45
N LYS A 114 -12.92 -10.66 -4.63
CA LYS A 114 -13.96 -10.05 -5.46
C LYS A 114 -15.28 -9.97 -4.71
N GLY A 115 -15.86 -8.76 -4.66
CA GLY A 115 -17.13 -8.49 -3.99
C GLY A 115 -16.99 -8.18 -2.49
N LEU A 116 -15.78 -8.13 -1.95
CA LEU A 116 -15.51 -7.64 -0.60
C LEU A 116 -14.77 -6.29 -0.65
N ASN A 117 -15.13 -5.38 0.24
CA ASN A 117 -14.43 -4.10 0.41
C ASN A 117 -13.26 -4.26 1.40
N GLN A 118 -12.37 -5.21 1.13
CA GLN A 118 -11.28 -5.59 2.03
C GLN A 118 -9.99 -5.90 1.26
N LEU A 119 -8.88 -5.38 1.78
CA LEU A 119 -7.53 -5.81 1.44
C LEU A 119 -6.98 -6.66 2.60
N TYR A 120 -6.25 -7.71 2.25
CA TYR A 120 -5.59 -8.60 3.18
C TYR A 120 -4.07 -8.43 3.02
N PHE A 121 -3.36 -8.44 4.14
CA PHE A 121 -1.92 -8.24 4.18
C PHE A 121 -1.30 -9.39 4.97
N LEU A 122 -0.33 -10.06 4.36
CA LEU A 122 0.61 -10.90 5.08
C LEU A 122 1.91 -10.11 5.22
N TYR A 123 2.19 -9.67 6.44
CA TYR A 123 3.44 -9.04 6.83
C TYR A 123 4.23 -10.04 7.66
N GLU A 124 5.38 -10.45 7.14
CA GLU A 124 6.33 -11.32 7.83
C GLU A 124 7.60 -10.51 8.07
N ALA A 125 8.08 -10.50 9.31
CA ALA A 125 9.25 -9.73 9.69
C ALA A 125 10.14 -10.50 10.65
N HIS A 126 11.45 -10.39 10.43
CA HIS A 126 12.49 -10.69 11.39
C HIS A 126 13.12 -9.36 11.80
N ASP A 127 13.15 -9.11 13.11
CA ASP A 127 13.95 -8.05 13.72
C ASP A 127 14.88 -8.68 14.77
N ASN A 128 16.12 -8.17 14.84
CA ASN A 128 17.06 -8.55 15.89
C ASN A 128 16.76 -7.85 17.23
N TYR A 129 15.90 -6.84 17.23
CA TYR A 129 15.47 -6.12 18.41
C TYR A 129 14.04 -5.63 18.24
N TRP A 130 13.14 -6.14 19.08
CA TRP A 130 11.75 -5.73 19.11
C TRP A 130 11.50 -4.74 20.26
N ASP A 131 11.14 -3.49 19.96
CA ASP A 131 10.75 -2.50 20.95
C ASP A 131 9.24 -2.51 21.19
N PHE A 132 8.85 -3.03 22.36
CA PHE A 132 7.45 -3.03 22.81
C PHE A 132 7.29 -2.68 24.29
N ALA A 133 8.33 -2.12 24.91
CA ALA A 133 8.39 -1.92 26.36
C ALA A 133 7.51 -0.75 26.86
N GLN A 134 7.12 0.16 25.97
CA GLN A 134 6.29 1.31 26.30
C GLN A 134 4.99 1.29 25.47
N PRO A 135 3.88 1.86 25.98
CA PRO A 135 2.62 1.90 25.25
C PRO A 135 2.59 2.97 24.14
N GLY A 136 3.67 3.74 23.96
CA GLY A 136 3.74 4.85 23.01
C GLY A 136 3.94 4.44 21.54
N LEU A 137 4.25 5.44 20.70
CA LEU A 137 4.57 5.28 19.26
C LEU A 137 6.06 4.99 19.01
N HIS A 138 6.84 4.73 20.05
CA HIS A 138 8.26 4.41 19.91
C HIS A 138 8.49 2.94 19.47
N ASN A 139 7.44 2.12 19.55
CA ASN A 139 7.51 0.70 19.29
C ASN A 139 7.71 0.40 17.81
N ASP A 140 8.10 -0.82 17.49
CA ASP A 140 8.13 -1.27 16.10
C ASP A 140 6.73 -1.30 15.52
N ILE A 141 6.62 -0.73 14.32
CA ILE A 141 5.38 -0.47 13.63
C ILE A 141 5.54 -0.85 12.17
N PHE A 142 4.56 -1.60 11.67
CA PHE A 142 4.27 -1.67 10.26
C PHE A 142 3.22 -0.59 9.90
N GLU A 143 3.62 0.41 9.11
CA GLU A 143 2.72 1.48 8.67
C GLU A 143 2.15 1.14 7.29
N LEU A 144 0.83 0.95 7.24
CA LEU A 144 0.08 0.69 6.02
C LEU A 144 -0.63 1.96 5.55
N VAL A 145 -0.40 2.31 4.28
CA VAL A 145 -1.03 3.45 3.62
C VAL A 145 -1.74 3.01 2.35
N VAL A 146 -3.03 3.35 2.22
CA VAL A 146 -3.86 3.07 1.05
C VAL A 146 -4.39 4.37 0.46
N ASP A 147 -3.86 4.74 -0.71
CA ASP A 147 -4.38 5.79 -1.58
C ASP A 147 -5.14 5.13 -2.74
N GLY A 148 -6.47 5.15 -2.67
CA GLY A 148 -7.33 4.42 -3.59
C GLY A 148 -7.66 5.16 -4.88
N ASP A 149 -7.51 6.50 -4.90
CA ASP A 149 -7.79 7.33 -6.07
C ASP A 149 -6.52 7.91 -6.71
N LEU A 150 -5.36 7.61 -6.12
CA LEU A 150 -4.02 7.99 -6.56
C LEU A 150 -3.82 9.50 -6.55
N SER A 151 -4.54 10.21 -5.68
CA SER A 151 -4.44 11.66 -5.56
C SER A 151 -3.09 12.11 -4.99
N GLY A 152 -2.44 11.25 -4.20
CA GLY A 152 -1.15 11.48 -3.58
C GLY A 152 -1.09 12.67 -2.63
N GLY A 153 0.13 12.97 -2.18
CA GLY A 153 0.44 14.14 -1.37
C GLY A 153 0.92 13.82 0.05
N PRO A 154 1.38 14.85 0.78
CA PRO A 154 1.90 14.65 2.12
C PRO A 154 0.84 14.19 3.12
N PHE A 155 1.25 13.35 4.07
CA PHE A 155 0.38 12.90 5.16
C PHE A 155 0.32 13.89 6.33
N ILE A 156 1.44 14.56 6.61
CA ILE A 156 1.55 15.45 7.76
C ILE A 156 1.55 16.91 7.33
N ARG A 157 0.87 17.76 8.10
CA ARG A 157 0.78 19.21 7.85
C ARG A 157 2.16 19.85 7.61
N GLN A 158 3.17 19.44 8.38
CA GLN A 158 4.52 20.01 8.30
C GLN A 158 5.21 19.73 6.97
N MET A 159 4.76 18.72 6.23
CA MET A 159 5.25 18.37 4.89
C MET A 159 4.42 19.02 3.78
N HIS A 160 3.44 19.87 4.10
CA HIS A 160 2.60 20.52 3.10
C HIS A 160 3.45 21.29 2.07
N PRO A 161 3.19 21.16 0.74
CA PRO A 161 4.03 21.75 -0.30
C PRO A 161 4.04 23.28 -0.26
N ASN A 162 2.90 23.89 0.11
CA ASN A 162 2.85 25.31 0.44
C ASN A 162 3.31 25.54 1.89
N LYS A 163 4.47 26.18 2.06
CA LYS A 163 5.07 26.50 3.36
C LYS A 163 4.19 27.40 4.24
N GLU A 164 3.38 28.27 3.66
CA GLU A 164 2.48 29.16 4.41
C GLU A 164 1.36 28.42 5.14
N LEU A 165 1.07 27.18 4.73
CA LEU A 165 0.04 26.33 5.33
C LEU A 165 0.61 25.39 6.40
N GLN A 166 1.92 25.18 6.45
CA GLN A 166 2.55 24.24 7.39
C GLN A 166 2.34 24.62 8.86
N THR A 167 2.16 25.91 9.16
CA THR A 167 2.02 26.44 10.53
C THR A 167 0.57 26.66 10.95
N ARG A 168 -0.40 26.56 10.03
CA ARG A 168 -1.80 26.85 10.34
C ARG A 168 -2.52 25.62 10.89
N LEU A 169 -3.21 25.76 12.02
CA LEU A 169 -3.90 24.63 12.66
C LEU A 169 -5.03 24.06 11.79
N ASP A 170 -5.76 24.91 11.07
CA ASP A 170 -6.83 24.53 10.13
C ASP A 170 -6.35 23.58 9.03
N THR A 171 -5.11 23.72 8.57
CA THR A 171 -4.51 22.86 7.55
C THR A 171 -4.42 21.41 8.02
N HIS A 172 -4.32 21.16 9.33
CA HIS A 172 -4.37 19.79 9.84
C HIS A 172 -5.71 19.12 9.49
N PHE A 173 -6.84 19.79 9.72
CA PHE A 173 -8.16 19.21 9.48
C PHE A 173 -8.53 19.14 7.99
N LEU A 174 -7.98 20.03 7.18
CA LEU A 174 -8.29 20.10 5.74
C LEU A 174 -7.40 19.20 4.88
N PHE A 175 -6.24 18.76 5.40
CA PHE A 175 -5.21 18.15 4.57
C PHE A 175 -4.55 16.91 5.19
N HIS A 176 -4.43 16.81 6.51
CA HIS A 176 -3.64 15.73 7.15
C HIS A 176 -4.28 14.35 6.90
N GLY A 177 -3.72 13.59 5.95
CA GLY A 177 -4.18 12.25 5.61
C GLY A 177 -5.58 12.21 4.98
N VAL A 178 -6.03 13.29 4.32
CA VAL A 178 -7.37 13.33 3.68
C VAL A 178 -7.45 12.59 2.35
N HIS A 179 -6.31 12.28 1.74
CA HIS A 179 -6.21 11.62 0.44
C HIS A 179 -6.09 10.10 0.56
N ALA A 180 -5.77 9.57 1.75
CA ALA A 180 -5.46 8.16 1.91
C ALA A 180 -5.68 7.69 3.35
N GLN A 181 -5.97 6.40 3.49
CA GLN A 181 -6.09 5.76 4.79
C GLN A 181 -4.70 5.39 5.32
N ASN A 182 -4.48 5.51 6.63
CA ASN A 182 -3.20 5.23 7.28
C ASN A 182 -3.41 4.50 8.60
N TYR A 183 -2.74 3.36 8.72
CA TYR A 183 -2.82 2.47 9.87
C TYR A 183 -1.42 2.16 10.39
N HIS A 184 -1.20 2.37 11.67
CA HIS A 184 0.00 1.98 12.40
C HIS A 184 -0.28 0.65 13.10
N ILE A 185 0.25 -0.44 12.57
CA ILE A 185 0.09 -1.78 13.13
C ILE A 185 1.28 -2.05 14.04
N PHE A 186 1.03 -2.24 15.34
CA PHE A 186 2.10 -2.47 16.32
C PHE A 186 2.57 -3.92 16.31
N THR A 187 3.88 -4.12 16.24
CA THR A 187 4.49 -5.44 16.07
C THR A 187 5.60 -5.64 17.10
N PRO A 188 5.36 -6.29 18.26
CA PRO A 188 4.08 -6.75 18.78
C PRO A 188 3.28 -5.66 19.51
N ALA A 189 1.98 -5.88 19.65
CA ALA A 189 1.11 -5.09 20.51
C ALA A 189 1.06 -5.70 21.92
N VAL A 190 1.75 -5.08 22.88
CA VAL A 190 1.76 -5.50 24.29
C VAL A 190 1.09 -4.43 25.13
N ASP A 191 0.07 -4.82 25.89
CA ASP A 191 -0.71 -3.96 26.79
C ASP A 191 -1.29 -2.69 26.13
N LYS A 192 -1.60 -2.77 24.83
CA LYS A 192 -2.25 -1.71 24.03
C LYS A 192 -3.04 -2.28 22.86
N ASP A 193 -3.83 -1.43 22.21
CA ASP A 193 -4.47 -1.77 20.94
C ASP A 193 -3.43 -2.14 19.89
N TRP A 194 -3.79 -3.10 19.04
CA TRP A 194 -2.89 -3.62 18.01
C TRP A 194 -2.70 -2.66 16.82
N THR A 195 -3.58 -1.67 16.69
CA THR A 195 -3.50 -0.67 15.63
C THR A 195 -3.89 0.72 16.12
N MET A 196 -3.21 1.73 15.60
CA MET A 196 -3.64 3.12 15.67
C MET A 196 -3.99 3.60 14.26
N VAL A 197 -5.17 4.17 14.12
CA VAL A 197 -5.62 4.86 12.91
C VAL A 197 -5.04 6.28 12.91
N TRP A 198 -4.27 6.66 11.88
CA TRP A 198 -3.64 7.98 11.82
C TRP A 198 -4.35 8.91 10.84
N GLY A 199 -4.74 10.09 11.33
CA GLY A 199 -5.43 11.10 10.53
C GLY A 199 -6.92 10.78 10.36
N CYS A 200 -7.56 11.40 9.37
CA CYS A 200 -8.93 11.07 9.02
C CYS A 200 -8.99 9.76 8.20
N GLN A 201 -10.14 9.08 8.23
CA GLN A 201 -10.39 7.90 7.40
C GLN A 201 -11.50 8.24 6.40
N PRO A 202 -11.14 8.79 5.23
CA PRO A 202 -12.09 9.16 4.19
C PRO A 202 -12.72 7.93 3.50
#